data_AF-A0A7E4VZU7-F1
#
_entry.id   AF-A0A7E4VZU7-F1
#
_cell.length_a   1.000
_cell.length_b   1.000
_cell.length_c   1.000
_cell.angle_alpha   90.00
_cell.angle_beta   90.00
_cell.angle_gamma   90.00
#
_symmetry.space_group_name_H-M   'P 1'
#
loop_
_entity.id
_entity.type
_entity.pdbx_description
1 polymer ?
#
loop_
_entity_poly.entity_id
_entity_poly.type
_entity_poly.pdbx_seq_one_letter_code
_entity_poly.pdbx_strand_id
1 'polypeptide(L)'
;MSGGGGIRKLFGKMGGNVEVTKMSPDFVKSCEHVDQYKEAVDQLADRFEGAIQQNPAVLQTGSIECQPGENPHEKTAASLGIFMTYFGGDKANQVKELIEENKKLAAVERSSQVTARRAIRHMRRFYITEYKAIKDERDKLDKAREHMDTMKHEVKQAKTTEQIEKKAVLYEEAVGAFDAQAAKVIEIIGTLPALQKTHVNDVHEYFENLSQFHGKMAHSIAKREIA
;
A
#
# COMPACT_ATOMS: atom_id res chain seq x y z
N MET A 1 -18.91 1.70 -25.79
CA MET A 1 -18.27 1.47 -27.11
C MET A 1 -16.82 1.07 -26.85
N SER A 2 -16.42 -0.02 -27.50
CA SER A 2 -15.15 -0.73 -27.36
C SER A 2 -13.94 0.17 -27.67
N GLY A 3 -12.91 0.06 -26.84
CA GLY A 3 -11.61 0.68 -27.05
C GLY A 3 -10.54 -0.17 -26.39
N GLY A 4 -10.37 -1.41 -26.85
CA GLY A 4 -9.26 -2.27 -26.45
C GLY A 4 -7.94 -1.60 -26.77
N GLY A 5 -7.23 -1.15 -25.73
CA GLY A 5 -5.90 -0.55 -25.82
C GLY A 5 -4.88 -1.63 -26.21
N GLY A 6 -4.80 -1.92 -27.51
CA GLY A 6 -3.82 -2.82 -28.08
C GLY A 6 -2.41 -2.22 -28.02
N ILE A 7 -1.43 -3.05 -27.68
CA ILE A 7 -0.01 -2.71 -27.73
C ILE A 7 0.37 -2.43 -29.18
N ARG A 8 0.61 -1.17 -29.52
CA ARG A 8 1.22 -0.78 -30.80
C ARG A 8 2.74 -0.99 -30.73
N LYS A 9 3.25 -1.94 -31.52
CA LYS A 9 4.69 -2.17 -31.72
C LYS A 9 5.29 -0.96 -32.45
N LEU A 10 6.15 -0.18 -31.78
CA LEU A 10 6.95 0.89 -32.39
C LEU A 10 8.44 0.55 -32.26
N PHE A 11 9.22 0.71 -33.32
CA PHE A 11 10.65 0.40 -33.31
C PHE A 11 11.47 1.66 -33.05
N GLY A 12 12.52 1.59 -32.23
CA GLY A 12 13.50 2.66 -32.14
C GLY A 12 14.89 2.17 -31.73
N LYS A 13 15.92 2.79 -32.31
CA LYS A 13 17.34 2.46 -32.13
C LYS A 13 17.93 3.21 -30.93
N MET A 14 18.54 2.50 -29.97
CA MET A 14 19.54 3.07 -29.05
C MET A 14 20.44 1.96 -28.49
N GLY A 15 21.76 2.09 -28.68
CA GLY A 15 22.83 1.39 -27.94
C GLY A 15 23.01 -0.10 -28.22
N GLY A 16 23.96 -0.46 -29.10
CA GLY A 16 24.26 -1.84 -29.49
C GLY A 16 23.55 -2.23 -30.80
N ASN A 17 24.13 -3.14 -31.58
CA ASN A 17 23.63 -3.53 -32.92
C ASN A 17 22.26 -4.24 -32.93
N VAL A 18 21.53 -4.22 -31.81
CA VAL A 18 20.23 -4.87 -31.62
C VAL A 18 19.13 -3.79 -31.64
N GLU A 19 18.14 -3.96 -32.51
CA GLU A 19 16.94 -3.10 -32.48
C GLU A 19 16.08 -3.50 -31.28
N VAL A 20 15.75 -2.52 -30.43
CA VAL A 20 14.90 -2.75 -29.27
C VAL A 20 13.44 -2.46 -29.61
N THR A 21 12.55 -3.37 -29.26
CA THR A 21 11.11 -3.17 -29.38
C THR A 21 10.64 -2.14 -28.36
N LYS A 22 9.85 -1.13 -28.78
CA LYS A 22 9.24 -0.19 -27.84
C LYS A 22 7.81 -0.60 -27.51
N MET A 23 7.46 -0.44 -26.24
CA MET A 23 6.08 -0.52 -25.78
C MET A 23 5.27 0.66 -26.28
N SER A 24 3.95 0.50 -26.38
CA SER A 24 3.08 1.62 -26.74
C SER A 24 3.11 2.71 -25.66
N PRO A 25 2.95 3.99 -26.02
CA PRO A 25 2.87 5.07 -25.05
C PRO A 25 1.77 4.86 -24.00
N ASP A 26 0.63 4.31 -24.39
CA ASP A 26 -0.49 4.02 -23.49
C ASP A 26 -0.14 2.97 -22.43
N PHE A 27 0.60 1.93 -22.81
CA PHE A 27 1.07 0.91 -21.88
C PHE A 27 2.07 1.50 -20.89
N VAL A 28 3.05 2.27 -21.38
CA VAL A 28 4.04 2.95 -20.52
C VAL A 28 3.35 3.86 -19.51
N LYS A 29 2.39 4.67 -19.98
CA LYS A 29 1.60 5.55 -19.12
C LYS A 29 0.79 4.77 -18.07
N SER A 30 0.25 3.61 -18.42
CA SER A 30 -0.50 2.76 -17.49
C SER A 30 0.41 2.19 -16.39
N CYS A 31 1.62 1.76 -16.74
CA CYS A 31 2.64 1.35 -15.78
C CYS A 31 3.05 2.49 -14.85
N GLU A 32 3.33 3.67 -15.41
CA GLU A 32 3.68 4.87 -14.62
C GLU A 32 2.54 5.25 -13.66
N HIS A 33 1.28 5.12 -14.09
CA HIS A 33 0.14 5.40 -13.24
C HIS A 33 0.07 4.46 -12.02
N VAL A 34 0.38 3.17 -12.20
CA VAL A 34 0.47 2.21 -11.08
C VAL A 34 1.58 2.62 -10.11
N ASP A 35 2.75 3.01 -10.63
CA ASP A 35 3.90 3.42 -9.80
C ASP A 35 3.59 4.68 -8.98
N GLN A 36 2.97 5.69 -9.62
CA GLN A 36 2.51 6.90 -8.94
C GLN A 36 1.43 6.61 -7.89
N TYR A 37 0.49 5.71 -8.21
CA TYR A 37 -0.55 5.33 -7.28
C TYR A 37 0.01 4.64 -6.05
N LYS A 38 0.98 3.73 -6.21
CA LYS A 38 1.70 3.10 -5.11
C LYS A 38 2.32 4.13 -4.19
N GLU A 39 3.06 5.09 -4.76
CA GLU A 39 3.70 6.13 -3.95
C GLU A 39 2.69 6.95 -3.15
N ALA A 40 1.58 7.33 -3.77
CA ALA A 40 0.51 8.07 -3.10
C ALA A 40 -0.15 7.26 -1.96
N VAL A 41 -0.42 5.98 -2.18
CA VAL A 41 -1.04 5.09 -1.18
C VAL A 41 -0.11 4.85 -0.01
N ASP A 42 1.19 4.62 -0.25
CA ASP A 42 2.17 4.42 0.82
C ASP A 42 2.29 5.66 1.71
N GLN A 43 2.43 6.84 1.09
CA GLN A 43 2.49 8.10 1.83
C GLN A 43 1.21 8.38 2.62
N LEU A 44 0.04 8.04 2.07
CA LEU A 44 -1.22 8.21 2.76
C LEU A 44 -1.35 7.25 3.95
N ALA A 45 -0.96 5.99 3.79
CA ALA A 45 -0.93 5.01 4.87
C ALA A 45 0.02 5.44 6.00
N ASP A 46 1.22 5.91 5.68
CA ASP A 46 2.17 6.45 6.67
C ASP A 46 1.56 7.60 7.50
N ARG A 47 0.84 8.52 6.83
CA ARG A 47 0.18 9.66 7.49
C ARG A 47 -0.97 9.21 8.39
N PHE A 48 -1.77 8.24 7.95
CA PHE A 48 -2.84 7.68 8.78
C PHE A 48 -2.28 6.97 10.01
N GLU A 49 -1.21 6.18 9.86
CA GLU A 49 -0.55 5.54 11.00
C GLU A 49 0.03 6.55 11.98
N GLY A 50 0.69 7.60 11.50
CA GLY A 50 1.22 8.67 12.34
C GLY A 50 0.15 9.46 13.10
N ALA A 51 -1.05 9.58 12.54
CA ALA A 51 -2.18 10.22 13.21
C ALA A 51 -2.78 9.33 14.32
N ILE A 52 -2.78 8.00 14.13
CA ILE A 52 -3.27 7.03 15.13
C ILE A 52 -2.24 6.81 16.26
N GLN A 53 -0.96 6.72 15.91
CA GLN A 53 0.14 6.38 16.80
C GLN A 53 1.25 7.43 16.66
N GLN A 54 1.26 8.39 17.57
CA GLN A 54 2.18 9.52 17.53
C GLN A 54 3.59 9.16 18.03
N ASN A 55 3.77 7.99 18.67
CA ASN A 55 5.08 7.54 19.11
C ASN A 55 5.87 6.91 17.95
N PRO A 56 6.93 7.56 17.44
CA PRO A 56 7.69 7.05 16.30
C PRO A 56 8.41 5.72 16.62
N ALA A 57 8.76 5.46 17.88
CA ALA A 57 9.40 4.21 18.27
C ALA A 57 8.46 3.00 18.11
N VAL A 58 7.14 3.21 18.29
CA VAL A 58 6.13 2.16 18.06
C VAL A 58 5.97 1.92 16.56
N LEU A 59 5.84 3.00 15.77
CA LEU A 59 5.70 2.91 14.32
C LEU A 59 6.89 2.21 13.64
N GLN A 60 8.11 2.43 14.13
CA GLN A 60 9.32 1.76 13.64
C GLN A 60 9.27 0.24 13.74
N THR A 61 8.43 -0.32 14.62
CA THR A 61 8.21 -1.78 14.74
C THR A 61 7.18 -2.32 13.75
N GLY A 62 6.52 -1.47 12.95
CA GLY A 62 5.35 -1.84 12.13
C GLY A 62 4.06 -2.02 12.95
N SER A 63 4.07 -1.58 14.21
CA SER A 63 2.91 -1.62 15.11
C SER A 63 2.23 -0.26 15.18
N ILE A 64 0.92 -0.29 15.43
CA ILE A 64 0.12 0.92 15.69
C ILE A 64 -0.36 0.91 17.15
N GLU A 65 -0.60 -0.28 17.69
CA GLU A 65 -1.14 -0.46 19.03
C GLU A 65 -0.08 -0.15 20.10
N CYS A 66 -0.49 0.60 21.14
CA CYS A 66 0.34 0.80 22.32
C CYS A 66 0.52 -0.52 23.09
N GLN A 67 1.76 -0.83 23.47
CA GLN A 67 2.05 -1.93 24.38
C GLN A 67 1.31 -1.74 25.73
N PRO A 68 0.98 -2.81 26.46
CA PRO A 68 0.42 -2.71 27.82
C PRO A 68 1.26 -1.77 28.72
N GLY A 69 0.62 -0.77 29.33
CA GLY A 69 1.29 0.21 30.20
C GLY A 69 2.01 1.34 29.47
N GLU A 70 2.13 1.28 28.14
CA GLU A 70 2.81 2.31 27.34
C GLU A 70 1.88 3.39 26.83
N ASN A 71 0.56 3.18 26.91
CA ASN A 71 -0.42 4.18 26.52
C ASN A 71 -0.34 5.43 27.45
N PRO A 72 -0.40 6.67 26.92
CA PRO A 72 -0.27 7.88 27.72
C PRO A 72 -1.30 8.00 28.85
N HIS A 73 -2.55 7.59 28.61
CA HIS A 73 -3.60 7.59 29.62
C HIS A 73 -3.36 6.51 30.68
N GLU A 74 -2.80 5.35 30.34
CA GLU A 74 -2.41 4.33 31.32
C GLU A 74 -1.26 4.81 32.20
N LYS A 75 -0.25 5.44 31.62
CA LYS A 75 0.86 6.05 32.38
C LYS A 75 0.34 7.12 33.34
N THR A 76 -0.57 7.96 32.86
CA THR A 76 -1.22 8.99 33.69
C THR A 76 -2.00 8.36 34.85
N ALA A 77 -2.81 7.32 34.58
CA ALA A 77 -3.53 6.59 35.63
C ALA A 77 -2.59 5.96 36.67
N ALA A 78 -1.48 5.37 36.23
CA ALA A 78 -0.47 4.79 37.12
C ALA A 78 0.21 5.86 38.00
N SER A 79 0.63 6.99 37.40
CA SER A 79 1.21 8.11 38.13
C SER A 79 0.24 8.73 39.13
N LEU A 80 -1.04 8.88 38.76
CA LEU A 80 -2.09 9.33 39.68
C LEU A 80 -2.31 8.35 40.83
N GLY A 81 -2.17 7.04 40.59
CA GLY A 81 -2.20 6.02 41.65
C GLY A 81 -1.13 6.23 42.72
N ILE A 82 0.09 6.57 42.30
CA ILE A 82 1.18 6.93 43.23
C ILE A 82 0.86 8.25 43.94
N PHE A 83 0.41 9.26 43.19
CA PHE A 83 0.06 10.58 43.73
C PHE A 83 -1.06 10.53 44.77
N MET A 84 -2.05 9.65 44.58
CA MET A 84 -3.17 9.47 45.50
C MET A 84 -2.70 9.10 46.92
N THR A 85 -1.57 8.40 47.06
CA THR A 85 -1.04 7.95 48.37
C THR A 85 -0.64 9.09 49.31
N TYR A 86 -0.49 10.31 48.78
CA TYR A 86 -0.19 11.51 49.56
C TYR A 86 -1.46 12.21 50.11
N PHE A 87 -2.65 11.71 49.80
CA PHE A 87 -3.92 12.30 50.21
C PHE A 87 -4.77 11.34 51.05
N GLY A 88 -5.56 11.91 51.96
CA GLY A 88 -6.63 11.21 52.66
C GLY A 88 -7.99 11.85 52.39
N GLY A 89 -9.07 11.15 52.76
CA GLY A 89 -10.45 11.66 52.65
C GLY A 89 -10.86 11.99 51.22
N ASP A 90 -11.62 13.06 51.05
CA ASP A 90 -12.26 13.43 49.78
C ASP A 90 -11.27 13.69 48.63
N LYS A 91 -10.08 14.19 48.94
CA LYS A 91 -9.03 14.42 47.92
C LYS A 91 -8.55 13.11 47.30
N ALA A 92 -8.44 12.03 48.09
CA ALA A 92 -8.08 10.72 47.57
C ALA A 92 -9.18 10.16 46.64
N ASN A 93 -10.45 10.39 46.98
CA ASN A 93 -11.59 9.99 46.14
C ASN A 93 -11.60 10.72 44.80
N GLN A 94 -11.35 12.03 44.78
CA GLN A 94 -11.23 12.80 43.53
C GLN A 94 -10.10 12.29 42.63
N VAL A 95 -8.93 11.97 43.20
CA VAL A 95 -7.83 11.39 42.42
C VAL A 95 -8.19 10.00 41.90
N LYS A 96 -8.92 9.20 42.68
CA LYS A 96 -9.41 7.88 42.26
C LYS A 96 -10.36 7.97 41.05
N GLU A 97 -11.23 8.96 41.00
CA GLU A 97 -12.11 9.20 39.84
C GLU A 97 -11.30 9.52 38.59
N LEU A 98 -10.27 10.39 38.69
CA LEU A 98 -9.36 10.70 37.58
C LEU A 98 -8.59 9.48 37.07
N ILE A 99 -8.23 8.54 37.96
CA ILE A 99 -7.59 7.28 37.57
C ILE A 99 -8.53 6.45 36.71
N GLU A 100 -9.78 6.28 37.14
CA GLU A 100 -10.77 5.49 36.40
C GLU A 100 -11.16 6.14 35.06
N GLU A 101 -11.19 7.47 34.99
CA GLU A 101 -11.37 8.20 33.73
C GLU A 101 -10.22 7.94 32.76
N ASN A 102 -8.97 8.06 33.22
CA ASN A 102 -7.82 7.79 32.36
C ASN A 102 -7.80 6.33 31.87
N LYS A 103 -8.22 5.36 32.69
CA LYS A 103 -8.40 3.97 32.24
C LYS A 103 -9.44 3.85 31.12
N LYS A 104 -10.56 4.59 31.20
CA LYS A 104 -11.58 4.62 30.14
C LYS A 104 -11.03 5.25 28.85
N LEU A 105 -10.31 6.37 28.96
CA LEU A 105 -9.67 7.03 27.82
C LEU A 105 -8.65 6.09 27.13
N ALA A 106 -7.82 5.40 27.91
CA ALA A 106 -6.90 4.38 27.40
C ALA A 106 -7.62 3.27 26.62
N ALA A 107 -8.74 2.76 27.15
CA ALA A 107 -9.52 1.72 26.48
C ALA A 107 -10.13 2.21 25.14
N VAL A 108 -10.63 3.45 25.11
CA VAL A 108 -11.16 4.08 23.89
C VAL A 108 -10.05 4.25 22.84
N GLU A 109 -8.87 4.74 23.24
CA GLU A 109 -7.73 4.91 22.35
C GLU A 109 -7.23 3.57 21.80
N ARG A 110 -7.00 2.56 22.65
CA ARG A 110 -6.62 1.21 22.21
C ARG A 110 -7.61 0.63 21.20
N SER A 111 -8.91 0.74 21.46
CA SER A 111 -9.93 0.27 20.55
C SER A 111 -9.90 1.01 19.21
N SER A 112 -9.64 2.33 19.22
CA SER A 112 -9.51 3.11 18.00
C SER A 112 -8.28 2.71 17.19
N GLN A 113 -7.15 2.45 17.86
CA GLN A 113 -5.91 2.00 17.21
C GLN A 113 -6.11 0.70 16.42
N VAL A 114 -6.78 -0.29 17.02
CA VAL A 114 -7.09 -1.58 16.38
C VAL A 114 -8.01 -1.40 15.17
N THR A 115 -9.09 -0.64 15.33
CA THR A 115 -10.07 -0.40 14.25
C THR A 115 -9.45 0.39 13.10
N ALA A 116 -8.68 1.44 13.40
CA ALA A 116 -8.01 2.25 12.40
C ALA A 116 -6.96 1.46 11.63
N ARG A 117 -6.17 0.61 12.31
CA ARG A 117 -5.22 -0.33 11.67
C ARG A 117 -5.93 -1.24 10.68
N ARG A 118 -7.10 -1.76 11.06
CA ARG A 118 -7.91 -2.61 10.19
C ARG A 118 -8.41 -1.84 8.97
N ALA A 119 -8.90 -0.61 9.16
CA ALA A 119 -9.42 0.23 8.09
C ALA A 119 -8.37 0.47 6.99
N ILE A 120 -7.10 0.69 7.34
CA ILE A 120 -6.04 0.98 6.37
C ILE A 120 -5.27 -0.28 5.90
N ARG A 121 -5.75 -1.48 6.25
CA ARG A 121 -5.01 -2.73 6.01
C ARG A 121 -4.80 -3.02 4.52
N HIS A 122 -5.78 -2.76 3.66
CA HIS A 122 -5.63 -3.08 2.24
C HIS A 122 -4.63 -2.13 1.59
N MET A 123 -4.65 -0.84 1.95
CA MET A 123 -3.63 0.13 1.55
C MET A 123 -2.21 -0.33 1.89
N ARG A 124 -1.97 -0.79 3.13
CA ARG A 124 -0.65 -1.33 3.52
C ARG A 124 -0.26 -2.61 2.80
N ARG A 125 -1.25 -3.47 2.54
CA ARG A 125 -1.04 -4.74 1.83
C ARG A 125 -0.70 -4.51 0.35
N PHE A 126 -1.24 -3.46 -0.26
CA PHE A 126 -1.07 -3.14 -1.68
C PHE A 126 0.38 -3.25 -2.16
N TYR A 127 1.32 -2.66 -1.42
CA TYR A 127 2.74 -2.70 -1.78
C TYR A 127 3.32 -4.13 -1.80
N ILE A 128 2.98 -4.94 -0.80
CA ILE A 128 3.61 -6.24 -0.55
C ILE A 128 3.03 -7.31 -1.48
N THR A 129 1.75 -7.20 -1.85
CA THR A 129 1.08 -8.21 -2.67
C THR A 129 0.80 -7.75 -4.09
N GLU A 130 -0.09 -6.79 -4.30
CA GLU A 130 -0.62 -6.45 -5.61
C GLU A 130 0.43 -5.71 -6.45
N TYR A 131 1.10 -4.70 -5.88
CA TYR A 131 2.15 -3.96 -6.57
C TYR A 131 3.36 -4.85 -6.89
N LYS A 132 3.76 -5.70 -5.94
CA LYS A 132 4.83 -6.68 -6.17
C LYS A 132 4.49 -7.63 -7.33
N ALA A 133 3.26 -8.15 -7.38
CA ALA A 133 2.82 -8.99 -8.48
C ALA A 133 2.88 -8.26 -9.84
N ILE A 134 2.45 -7.00 -9.90
CA ILE A 134 2.55 -6.17 -11.12
C ILE A 134 4.02 -6.01 -11.52
N LYS A 135 4.91 -5.71 -10.56
CA LYS A 135 6.33 -5.54 -10.82
C LYS A 135 6.99 -6.82 -11.32
N ASP A 136 6.74 -7.95 -10.66
CA ASP A 136 7.30 -9.25 -11.04
C ASP A 136 6.87 -9.65 -12.47
N GLU A 137 5.63 -9.37 -12.87
CA GLU A 137 5.13 -9.65 -14.22
C GLU A 137 5.66 -8.65 -15.28
N ARG A 138 5.91 -7.39 -14.90
CA ARG A 138 6.62 -6.42 -15.74
C ARG A 138 8.08 -6.82 -15.98
N ASP A 139 8.78 -7.28 -14.95
CA ASP A 139 10.16 -7.74 -15.07
C ASP A 139 10.26 -8.97 -16.00
N LYS A 140 9.27 -9.86 -15.97
CA LYS A 140 9.16 -10.98 -16.92
C LYS A 140 8.90 -10.50 -18.35
N LEU A 141 8.06 -9.47 -18.51
CA LEU A 141 7.78 -8.89 -19.82
C LEU A 141 9.03 -8.26 -20.44
N ASP A 142 9.83 -7.55 -19.65
CA ASP A 142 11.10 -6.96 -20.12
C ASP A 142 12.09 -8.05 -20.55
N LYS A 143 12.19 -9.16 -19.81
CA LYS A 143 13.00 -10.33 -20.22
C LYS A 143 12.50 -10.98 -21.52
N ALA A 144 11.18 -11.14 -21.66
CA ALA A 144 10.58 -11.67 -22.88
C ALA A 144 10.87 -10.77 -24.09
N ARG A 145 10.83 -9.44 -23.88
CA ARG A 145 11.19 -8.44 -24.91
C ARG A 145 12.64 -8.58 -25.34
N GLU A 146 13.57 -8.62 -24.39
CA GLU A 146 15.01 -8.76 -24.67
C GLU A 146 15.31 -10.06 -25.43
N HIS A 147 14.66 -11.16 -25.05
CA HIS A 147 14.78 -12.43 -25.74
C HIS A 147 14.25 -12.35 -27.17
N MET A 148 13.06 -11.79 -27.37
CA MET A 148 12.46 -11.58 -28.69
C MET A 148 13.34 -10.70 -29.59
N ASP A 149 13.89 -9.60 -29.06
CA ASP A 149 14.78 -8.71 -29.81
C ASP A 149 16.10 -9.41 -30.19
N THR A 150 16.61 -10.30 -29.32
CA THR A 150 17.76 -11.15 -29.62
C THR A 150 17.46 -12.12 -30.76
N MET A 151 16.33 -12.84 -30.71
CA MET A 151 15.92 -13.76 -31.77
C MET A 151 15.71 -13.03 -33.11
N LYS A 152 15.11 -11.83 -33.07
CA LYS A 152 14.96 -10.95 -34.25
C LYS A 152 16.32 -10.62 -34.87
N HIS A 153 17.31 -10.30 -34.03
CA HIS A 153 18.67 -10.01 -34.49
C HIS A 153 19.32 -11.25 -35.12
N GLU A 154 19.16 -12.42 -34.53
CA GLU A 154 19.71 -13.67 -35.06
C GLU A 154 19.16 -14.03 -36.44
N VAL A 155 17.85 -13.82 -36.67
CA VAL A 155 17.21 -13.97 -37.99
C VAL A 155 17.85 -13.04 -39.01
N LYS A 156 18.08 -11.77 -38.65
CA LYS A 156 18.72 -10.78 -39.53
C LYS A 156 20.18 -11.12 -39.86
N GLN A 157 20.89 -11.82 -38.97
CA GLN A 157 22.29 -12.23 -39.16
C GLN A 157 22.44 -13.56 -39.92
N ALA A 158 21.36 -14.29 -40.17
CA ALA A 158 21.40 -15.56 -40.88
C ALA A 158 21.80 -15.36 -42.35
N LYS A 159 22.64 -16.25 -42.88
CA LYS A 159 23.21 -16.12 -44.24
C LYS A 159 22.66 -17.11 -45.25
N THR A 160 22.00 -18.18 -44.79
CA THR A 160 21.43 -19.22 -45.63
C THR A 160 19.93 -19.33 -45.40
N THR A 161 19.19 -19.76 -46.41
CA THR A 161 17.72 -19.95 -46.34
C THR A 161 17.34 -20.90 -45.22
N GLU A 162 18.05 -22.03 -45.08
CA GLU A 162 17.80 -23.01 -44.02
C GLU A 162 18.02 -22.42 -42.61
N GLN A 163 19.03 -21.56 -42.43
CA GLN A 163 19.27 -20.87 -41.16
C GLN A 163 18.19 -19.81 -40.87
N ILE A 164 17.71 -19.11 -41.90
CA ILE A 164 16.63 -18.14 -41.78
C ILE A 164 15.36 -18.84 -41.31
N GLU A 165 14.96 -19.94 -41.96
CA GLU A 165 13.75 -20.70 -41.61
C GLU A 165 13.80 -21.21 -40.16
N LYS A 166 14.90 -21.86 -39.76
CA LYS A 166 15.06 -22.37 -38.39
C LYS A 166 14.97 -21.25 -37.34
N LYS A 167 15.61 -20.11 -37.58
CA LYS A 167 15.61 -18.99 -36.64
C LYS A 167 14.30 -18.20 -36.66
N ALA A 168 13.60 -18.17 -37.79
CA ALA A 168 12.30 -17.52 -37.91
C ALA A 168 11.25 -18.20 -37.01
N VAL A 169 11.29 -19.54 -36.91
CA VAL A 169 10.44 -20.30 -35.99
C VAL A 169 10.70 -19.88 -34.53
N LEU A 170 11.97 -19.81 -34.12
CA LEU A 170 12.35 -19.39 -32.75
C LEU A 170 11.93 -17.95 -32.46
N TYR A 171 12.03 -17.05 -33.45
CA TYR A 171 11.55 -15.68 -33.32
C TYR A 171 10.02 -15.63 -33.17
N GLU A 172 9.27 -16.44 -33.93
CA GLU A 172 7.81 -16.52 -33.82
C GLU A 172 7.38 -17.04 -32.44
N GLU A 173 8.05 -18.06 -31.90
CA GLU A 173 7.84 -18.53 -30.53
C GLU A 173 8.11 -17.43 -29.49
N ALA A 174 9.20 -16.69 -29.65
CA ALA A 174 9.54 -15.57 -28.76
C ALA A 174 8.52 -14.42 -28.83
N VAL A 175 7.98 -14.13 -30.03
CA VAL A 175 6.88 -13.17 -30.20
C VAL A 175 5.63 -13.65 -29.46
N GLY A 176 5.26 -14.93 -29.60
CA GLY A 176 4.12 -15.50 -28.89
C GLY A 176 4.26 -15.41 -27.36
N ALA A 177 5.45 -15.72 -26.83
CA ALA A 177 5.75 -15.58 -25.40
C ALA A 177 5.67 -14.12 -24.92
N PHE A 178 6.22 -13.18 -25.70
CA PHE A 178 6.13 -11.75 -25.41
C PHE A 178 4.66 -11.27 -25.39
N ASP A 179 3.89 -11.58 -26.44
CA ASP A 179 2.50 -11.13 -26.56
C ASP A 179 1.63 -11.73 -25.44
N ALA A 180 1.85 -13.01 -25.06
CA ALA A 180 1.18 -13.65 -23.93
C ALA A 180 1.51 -12.98 -22.58
N GLN A 181 2.80 -12.70 -22.33
CA GLN A 181 3.22 -12.02 -21.10
C GLN A 181 2.69 -10.58 -21.04
N ALA A 182 2.63 -9.89 -22.18
CA ALA A 182 2.13 -8.53 -22.24
C ALA A 182 0.62 -8.45 -21.97
N ALA A 183 -0.15 -9.41 -22.49
CA ALA A 183 -1.58 -9.55 -22.20
C ALA A 183 -1.82 -9.73 -20.69
N LYS A 184 -1.01 -10.57 -20.03
CA LYS A 184 -1.08 -10.78 -18.57
C LYS A 184 -0.79 -9.50 -17.78
N VAL A 185 0.24 -8.74 -18.16
CA VAL A 185 0.52 -7.46 -17.49
C VAL A 185 -0.62 -6.46 -17.66
N ILE A 186 -1.21 -6.37 -18.86
CA ILE A 186 -2.37 -5.50 -19.12
C ILE A 186 -3.56 -5.90 -18.25
N GLU A 187 -3.84 -7.19 -18.14
CA GLU A 187 -4.93 -7.70 -17.31
C GLU A 187 -4.74 -7.32 -15.84
N ILE A 188 -3.55 -7.53 -15.28
CA ILE A 188 -3.27 -7.22 -13.88
C ILE A 188 -3.33 -5.70 -13.64
N ILE A 189 -2.76 -4.88 -14.53
CA ILE A 189 -2.87 -3.41 -14.42
C ILE A 189 -4.34 -2.98 -14.50
N GLY A 190 -5.16 -3.66 -15.32
CA GLY A 190 -6.60 -3.45 -15.42
C GLY A 190 -7.38 -3.68 -14.12
N THR A 191 -6.80 -4.34 -13.11
CA THR A 191 -7.41 -4.52 -11.78
C THR A 191 -7.28 -3.29 -10.88
N LEU A 192 -6.40 -2.34 -11.22
CA LEU A 192 -6.12 -1.16 -10.40
C LEU A 192 -7.38 -0.36 -10.00
N PRO A 193 -8.36 -0.10 -10.88
CA PRO A 193 -9.58 0.63 -10.51
C PRO A 193 -10.41 -0.06 -9.42
N ALA A 194 -10.41 -1.39 -9.39
CA ALA A 194 -11.10 -2.14 -8.34
C ALA A 194 -10.39 -1.98 -6.98
N LEU A 195 -9.04 -2.01 -6.98
CA LEU A 195 -8.23 -1.75 -5.80
C LEU A 195 -8.41 -0.32 -5.28
N GLN A 196 -8.46 0.66 -6.19
CA GLN A 196 -8.76 2.06 -5.87
C GLN A 196 -10.10 2.20 -5.15
N LYS A 197 -11.14 1.50 -5.62
CA LYS A 197 -12.44 1.52 -4.96
C LYS A 197 -12.38 0.94 -3.53
N THR A 198 -11.62 -0.13 -3.32
CA THR A 198 -11.39 -0.67 -1.97
C THR A 198 -10.67 0.34 -1.08
N HIS A 199 -9.62 0.99 -1.57
CA HIS A 199 -8.88 1.98 -0.78
C HIS A 199 -9.70 3.24 -0.47
N VAL A 200 -10.64 3.63 -1.33
CA VAL A 200 -11.59 4.70 -1.01
C VAL A 200 -12.47 4.31 0.18
N ASN A 201 -12.95 3.06 0.23
CA ASN A 201 -13.72 2.58 1.38
C ASN A 201 -12.85 2.53 2.65
N ASP A 202 -11.60 2.07 2.57
CA ASP A 202 -10.63 2.08 3.67
C ASP A 202 -10.49 3.50 4.26
N VAL A 203 -10.40 4.53 3.41
CA VAL A 203 -10.33 5.95 3.83
C VAL A 203 -11.61 6.38 4.55
N HIS A 204 -12.79 6.00 4.06
CA HIS A 204 -14.06 6.30 4.72
C HIS A 204 -14.16 5.65 6.10
N GLU A 205 -13.84 4.36 6.20
CA GLU A 205 -13.83 3.62 7.47
C GLU A 205 -12.84 4.24 8.48
N TYR A 206 -11.68 4.69 8.00
CA TYR A 206 -10.69 5.37 8.83
C TYR A 206 -11.25 6.66 9.44
N PHE A 207 -11.86 7.54 8.63
CA PHE A 207 -12.41 8.80 9.14
C PHE A 207 -13.66 8.61 9.99
N GLU A 208 -14.47 7.59 9.73
CA GLU A 208 -15.57 7.21 10.62
C GLU A 208 -15.05 6.80 11.99
N ASN A 209 -14.02 5.94 12.03
CA ASN A 209 -13.38 5.56 13.29
C ASN A 209 -12.79 6.77 14.03
N LEU A 210 -12.15 7.69 13.31
CA LEU A 210 -11.59 8.91 13.91
C LEU A 210 -12.69 9.79 14.53
N SER A 211 -13.81 9.97 13.83
CA SER A 211 -14.98 10.70 14.33
C SER A 211 -15.56 10.03 15.59
N GLN A 212 -15.76 8.71 15.56
CA GLN A 212 -16.26 7.95 16.71
C GLN A 212 -15.30 8.02 17.90
N PHE A 213 -13.99 7.95 17.65
CA PHE A 213 -12.95 8.09 18.67
C PHE A 213 -13.05 9.45 19.35
N HIS A 214 -13.01 10.55 18.60
CA HIS A 214 -13.10 11.88 19.18
C HIS A 214 -14.43 12.12 19.91
N GLY A 215 -15.55 11.62 19.37
CA GLY A 215 -16.84 11.69 20.06
C GLY A 215 -16.85 10.95 21.40
N LYS A 216 -16.29 9.74 21.47
CA LYS A 216 -16.16 8.97 22.72
C LYS A 216 -15.23 9.64 23.71
N MET A 217 -14.09 10.15 23.26
CA MET A 217 -13.13 10.88 24.10
C MET A 217 -13.76 12.14 24.70
N ALA A 218 -14.43 12.95 23.87
CA ALA A 218 -15.13 14.15 24.33
C ALA A 218 -16.24 13.82 25.33
N HIS A 219 -17.03 12.78 25.09
CA HIS A 219 -18.07 12.35 26.02
C HIS A 219 -17.49 11.88 27.37
N SER A 220 -16.36 11.18 27.36
CA SER A 220 -15.66 10.77 28.59
C SER A 220 -15.16 11.96 29.40
N ILE A 221 -14.74 13.04 28.74
CA ILE A 221 -14.24 14.26 29.40
C ILE A 221 -15.40 15.14 29.87
N ALA A 222 -16.42 15.37 29.05
CA ALA A 222 -17.52 16.30 29.34
C ALA A 222 -18.42 15.85 30.50
N LYS A 223 -18.48 14.55 30.82
CA LYS A 223 -19.16 14.06 32.04
C LYS A 223 -18.64 14.69 33.33
N ARG A 224 -17.44 15.30 33.29
CA ARG A 224 -16.80 15.99 34.41
C ARG A 224 -17.29 17.44 34.61
N GLU A 225 -17.82 18.11 33.59
CA GLU A 225 -18.23 19.52 33.71
C GLU A 225 -19.64 19.68 34.31
N ILE A 226 -20.40 18.59 34.44
CA ILE A 226 -21.80 18.57 34.92
C ILE A 226 -21.91 17.96 36.34
N ALA A 227 -20.80 17.59 36.98
CA ALA A 227 -20.74 17.07 38.35
C ALA A 227 -19.99 18.03 39.27
#